data_AF-A0AAV2PZ74-F1
#
_entry.id   AF-A0AAV2PZ74-F1
#
_cell.length_a   1.000
_cell.length_b   1.000
_cell.length_c   1.000
_cell.angle_alpha   90.00
_cell.angle_beta   90.00
_cell.angle_gamma   90.00
#
_symmetry.space_group_name_H-M   'P 1'
#
loop_
_entity.id
_entity.type
_entity.pdbx_description
1 polymer ?
#
loop_
_entity_poly.entity_id
_entity_poly.type
_entity_poly.pdbx_seq_one_letter_code
_entity_poly.pdbx_strand_id
1 'polypeptide(L)'
;DWEYNKLNDKLKELIPLKNENEAKEEEIAKLTHDLTRLTNENKKLTHDLTRLTNENKKLATDSRKSNNLIQEMKGKIRVYCRVRHDSNLSQRDESVIEVEDEYSLNLITAREKKNFIFDRVFQQHEDQNTVFQNTR
;
A
#
# COMPACT_ATOMS: atom_id res chain seq x y z
N ASP A 1 21.26 10.41 81.72
CA ASP A 1 22.36 10.42 80.73
C ASP A 1 22.30 9.28 79.71
N TRP A 2 22.20 8.00 80.08
CA TRP A 2 22.27 6.89 79.10
C TRP A 2 21.07 6.82 78.12
N GLU A 3 19.83 7.02 78.60
CA GLU A 3 18.64 7.04 77.73
C GLU A 3 18.64 8.20 76.75
N TYR A 4 19.12 9.37 77.21
CA TYR A 4 19.25 10.56 76.38
C TYR A 4 20.24 10.33 75.23
N ASN A 5 21.40 9.72 75.51
CA ASN A 5 22.38 9.38 74.47
C ASN A 5 21.82 8.35 73.48
N LYS A 6 21.14 7.31 73.96
CA LYS A 6 20.49 6.30 73.12
C LYS A 6 19.40 6.89 72.22
N LEU A 7 18.65 7.86 72.72
CA LEU A 7 17.64 8.58 71.95
C LEU A 7 18.31 9.49 70.90
N ASN A 8 19.41 10.13 71.25
CA ASN A 8 20.15 11.02 70.35
C ASN A 8 20.83 10.26 69.21
N ASP A 9 21.34 9.05 69.47
CA ASP A 9 21.91 8.19 68.41
C ASP A 9 20.83 7.66 67.46
N LYS A 10 19.64 7.28 67.97
CA LYS A 10 18.49 6.98 67.12
C LYS A 10 18.03 8.17 66.29
N LEU A 11 18.07 9.37 66.86
CA LEU A 11 17.70 10.60 66.15
C LEU A 11 18.67 10.88 64.98
N LYS A 12 19.98 10.64 65.17
CA LYS A 12 20.98 10.77 64.10
C LYS A 12 20.75 9.79 62.96
N GLU A 13 20.27 8.58 63.23
CA GLU A 13 19.95 7.58 62.19
C GLU A 13 18.63 7.90 61.45
N LEU A 14 17.63 8.46 62.14
CA LEU A 14 16.31 8.75 61.55
C LEU A 14 16.31 9.93 60.57
N ILE A 15 17.14 10.95 60.80
CA ILE A 15 17.21 12.15 59.95
C ILE A 15 17.60 11.82 58.48
N PRO A 16 18.68 11.07 58.18
CA PRO A 16 19.04 10.77 56.80
C PRO A 16 18.00 9.88 56.11
N LEU A 17 17.40 8.92 56.85
CA LEU A 17 16.31 8.09 56.33
C LEU A 17 15.07 8.92 55.95
N LYS A 18 14.75 9.95 56.74
CA LYS A 18 13.66 10.89 56.41
C LYS A 18 13.96 11.65 55.12
N ASN A 19 15.17 12.20 54.99
CA ASN A 19 15.57 12.94 53.79
C ASN A 19 15.59 12.05 52.54
N GLU A 20 16.04 10.79 52.67
CA GLU A 20 16.03 9.82 51.57
C GLU A 20 14.60 9.47 51.15
N ASN A 21 13.67 9.32 52.10
CA ASN A 21 12.26 9.10 51.79
C ASN A 21 11.64 10.31 51.09
N GLU A 22 11.92 11.54 51.54
CA GLU A 22 11.46 12.77 50.88
C GLU A 22 11.97 12.85 49.43
N ALA A 23 13.24 12.53 49.19
CA ALA A 23 13.82 12.51 47.84
C ALA A 23 13.16 11.44 46.94
N LYS A 24 12.88 10.25 47.48
CA LYS A 24 12.16 9.18 46.76
C LYS A 24 10.72 9.56 46.47
N GLU A 25 10.04 10.24 47.39
CA GLU A 25 8.67 10.74 47.18
C GLU A 25 8.62 11.77 46.03
N GLU A 26 9.60 12.67 45.95
CA GLU A 26 9.71 13.60 44.81
C GLU A 26 9.97 12.89 43.48
N GLU A 27 10.82 11.86 43.47
CA GLU A 27 11.08 11.06 42.27
C GLU A 27 9.83 10.30 41.80
N ILE A 28 9.10 9.69 42.74
CA ILE A 28 7.82 9.01 42.47
C ILE A 28 6.81 10.01 41.87
N ALA A 29 6.74 11.23 42.39
CA ALA A 29 5.84 12.25 41.87
C ALA A 29 6.18 12.62 40.41
N LYS A 30 7.48 12.79 40.09
CA LYS A 30 7.94 13.06 38.72
C LYS A 30 7.63 11.91 37.75
N LEU A 31 7.98 10.68 38.15
CA LEU A 31 7.70 9.48 37.35
C LEU A 31 6.20 9.27 37.12
N THR A 32 5.38 9.55 38.13
CA THR A 32 3.90 9.48 38.01
C THR A 32 3.39 10.50 36.99
N HIS A 33 3.92 11.74 37.02
CA HIS A 33 3.58 12.75 36.03
C HIS A 33 3.95 12.31 34.60
N ASP A 34 5.17 11.79 34.40
CA ASP A 34 5.61 11.32 33.10
C ASP A 34 4.79 10.13 32.58
N LEU A 35 4.42 9.19 33.46
CA LEU A 35 3.53 8.09 33.10
C LEU A 35 2.16 8.58 32.65
N THR A 36 1.58 9.58 33.32
CA THR A 36 0.30 10.15 32.90
C THR A 36 0.40 10.85 31.54
N ARG A 37 1.50 11.57 31.29
CA ARG A 37 1.79 12.21 29.99
C ARG A 37 1.90 11.19 28.87
N LEU A 38 2.77 10.18 29.03
CA LEU A 38 2.96 9.12 28.04
C LEU A 38 1.68 8.30 27.80
N THR A 39 0.87 8.09 28.84
CA THR A 39 -0.43 7.42 28.70
C THR A 39 -1.37 8.22 27.80
N ASN A 40 -1.41 9.54 27.95
CA ASN A 40 -2.25 10.41 27.14
C ASN A 40 -1.76 10.48 25.69
N GLU A 41 -0.45 10.51 25.46
CA GLU A 41 0.14 10.45 24.12
C GLU A 41 -0.18 9.13 23.42
N ASN A 42 -0.03 7.99 24.11
CA ASN A 42 -0.39 6.69 23.56
C ASN A 42 -1.88 6.60 23.18
N LYS A 43 -2.78 7.19 23.98
CA LYS A 43 -4.20 7.26 23.63
C LYS A 43 -4.44 8.06 22.35
N LYS A 44 -3.77 9.20 22.19
CA LYS A 44 -3.86 10.02 20.96
C LYS A 44 -3.36 9.24 19.75
N LEU A 45 -2.18 8.62 19.86
CA LEU A 45 -1.60 7.82 18.78
C LEU A 45 -2.52 6.65 18.39
N THR A 46 -3.12 5.97 19.37
CA THR A 46 -4.08 4.88 19.12
C THR A 46 -5.31 5.39 18.36
N HIS A 47 -5.81 6.57 18.71
CA HIS A 47 -6.93 7.18 18.00
C HIS A 47 -6.56 7.54 16.55
N ASP A 48 -5.41 8.15 16.34
CA ASP A 48 -4.92 8.50 15.00
C ASP A 48 -4.67 7.27 14.12
N LEU A 49 -4.10 6.20 14.68
CA LEU A 49 -3.94 4.94 13.96
C LEU A 49 -5.29 4.34 13.54
N THR A 50 -6.28 4.40 14.43
CA THR A 50 -7.64 3.93 14.11
C THR A 50 -8.26 4.76 12.99
N ARG A 51 -8.11 6.09 13.04
CA ARG A 51 -8.59 7.00 12.02
C ARG A 51 -7.94 6.73 10.66
N LEU A 52 -6.60 6.69 10.61
CA LEU A 52 -5.84 6.41 9.38
C LEU A 52 -6.17 5.02 8.80
N THR A 53 -6.38 4.02 9.66
CA THR A 53 -6.79 2.69 9.22
C THR A 53 -8.16 2.73 8.52
N ASN A 54 -9.11 3.50 9.06
CA ASN A 54 -10.44 3.64 8.46
C ASN A 54 -10.39 4.44 7.15
N GLU A 55 -9.60 5.51 7.09
CA GLU A 55 -9.36 6.28 5.87
C GLU A 55 -8.75 5.41 4.76
N ASN A 56 -7.72 4.61 5.08
CA ASN A 56 -7.13 3.67 4.12
C ASN A 56 -8.12 2.62 3.62
N LYS A 57 -8.97 2.07 4.49
CA LYS A 57 -10.03 1.15 4.07
C LYS A 57 -11.00 1.82 3.10
N LYS A 58 -11.41 3.05 3.39
CA LYS A 58 -12.30 3.83 2.51
C LYS A 58 -11.65 4.07 1.14
N LEU A 59 -10.39 4.53 1.11
CA LEU A 59 -9.63 4.72 -0.12
C LEU A 59 -9.52 3.43 -0.94
N ALA A 60 -9.27 2.29 -0.29
CA ALA A 60 -9.24 1.00 -0.96
C ALA A 60 -10.60 0.62 -1.58
N THR A 61 -11.71 0.90 -0.88
CA THR A 61 -13.05 0.66 -1.43
C THR A 61 -13.37 1.58 -2.60
N ASP A 62 -12.99 2.85 -2.52
CA ASP A 62 -13.26 3.82 -3.57
C ASP A 62 -12.39 3.52 -4.81
N SER A 63 -11.12 3.14 -4.62
CA SER A 63 -10.25 2.66 -5.70
C SER A 63 -10.84 1.44 -6.41
N ARG A 64 -11.41 0.47 -5.68
CA ARG A 64 -12.09 -0.68 -6.30
C ARG A 64 -13.32 -0.25 -7.10
N LYS A 65 -14.13 0.68 -6.59
CA LYS A 65 -15.30 1.19 -7.32
C LYS A 65 -14.89 1.93 -8.60
N SER A 66 -13.90 2.81 -8.53
CA SER A 66 -13.37 3.52 -9.69
C SER A 66 -12.79 2.57 -10.72
N ASN A 67 -12.02 1.56 -10.29
CA ASN A 67 -11.52 0.52 -11.19
C ASN A 67 -12.64 -0.26 -11.86
N ASN A 68 -13.68 -0.65 -11.11
CA ASN A 68 -14.83 -1.35 -11.67
C ASN A 68 -15.57 -0.47 -12.69
N LEU A 69 -15.77 0.82 -12.39
CA LEU A 69 -16.39 1.75 -13.33
C LEU A 69 -15.58 1.87 -14.63
N ILE A 70 -14.25 1.98 -14.52
CA ILE A 70 -13.36 2.01 -15.69
C ILE A 70 -13.50 0.72 -16.51
N GLN A 71 -13.54 -0.45 -15.86
CA GLN A 71 -13.72 -1.73 -16.55
C GLN A 71 -15.10 -1.85 -17.19
N GLU A 72 -16.15 -1.34 -16.56
CA GLU A 72 -17.49 -1.27 -17.16
C GLU A 72 -17.52 -0.36 -18.39
N MET A 73 -16.84 0.80 -18.33
CA MET A 73 -16.71 1.71 -19.47
C MET A 73 -15.92 1.10 -20.63
N LYS A 74 -14.90 0.28 -20.33
CA LYS A 74 -14.17 -0.49 -21.36
C LYS A 74 -14.98 -1.64 -21.95
N GLY A 75 -16.07 -2.05 -21.30
CA GLY A 75 -16.89 -3.19 -21.71
C GLY A 75 -16.55 -4.49 -20.97
N LYS A 76 -17.60 -5.26 -20.66
CA LYS A 76 -17.49 -6.53 -19.89
C LYS A 76 -16.84 -7.66 -20.67
N ILE A 77 -16.99 -7.67 -21.98
CA ILE A 77 -16.37 -8.62 -22.89
C ILE A 77 -15.39 -7.82 -23.74
N ARG A 78 -14.13 -8.27 -23.78
CA ARG A 78 -13.06 -7.64 -24.55
C ARG A 78 -12.42 -8.69 -25.46
N VAL A 79 -12.29 -8.38 -26.74
CA VAL A 79 -11.67 -9.23 -27.77
C VAL A 79 -10.42 -8.54 -28.27
N TYR A 80 -9.28 -9.18 -28.02
CA TYR A 80 -7.98 -8.72 -28.47
C TYR A 80 -7.48 -9.59 -29.60
N CYS A 81 -6.85 -8.98 -30.61
CA CYS A 81 -6.11 -9.69 -31.64
C CYS A 81 -4.61 -9.57 -31.37
N ARG A 82 -3.83 -10.64 -31.57
CA ARG A 82 -2.36 -10.56 -31.54
C ARG A 82 -1.78 -11.23 -32.78
N VAL A 83 -1.09 -10.43 -33.59
CA VAL A 83 -0.34 -10.90 -34.74
C VAL A 83 0.99 -11.48 -34.24
N ARG A 84 1.19 -12.79 -34.43
CA ARG A 84 2.45 -13.45 -34.10
C ARG A 84 3.40 -13.43 -35.29
N HIS A 85 4.69 -13.30 -34.99
CA HIS A 85 5.73 -13.56 -35.97
C HIS A 85 5.90 -15.07 -36.12
N ASP A 86 5.92 -15.58 -37.34
CA ASP A 86 6.28 -16.97 -37.61
C ASP A 86 7.71 -17.00 -38.13
N SER A 87 8.63 -17.44 -37.27
CA SER A 87 10.07 -17.51 -37.57
C SER A 87 10.42 -18.61 -38.58
N ASN A 88 9.46 -19.46 -38.96
CA ASN A 88 9.67 -20.61 -39.85
C ASN A 88 9.10 -20.40 -41.26
N LEU A 89 8.46 -19.26 -41.55
CA LEU A 89 7.98 -18.96 -42.90
C LEU A 89 9.16 -18.59 -43.79
N SER A 90 9.25 -19.28 -44.93
CA SER A 90 10.20 -18.95 -45.97
C SER A 90 9.94 -17.51 -46.42
N GLN A 91 10.99 -16.76 -46.75
CA GLN A 91 11.01 -15.34 -47.16
C GLN A 91 10.04 -14.91 -48.29
N ARG A 92 9.17 -15.79 -48.78
CA ARG A 92 8.27 -15.61 -49.93
C ARG A 92 6.79 -15.49 -49.59
N ASP A 93 6.38 -15.62 -48.33
CA ASP A 93 4.97 -15.42 -47.98
C ASP A 93 4.70 -13.93 -47.74
N GLU A 94 3.99 -13.33 -48.69
CA GLU A 94 3.52 -11.94 -48.65
C GLU A 94 2.61 -11.75 -47.42
N SER A 95 2.81 -10.66 -46.65
CA SER A 95 2.04 -10.43 -45.42
C SER A 95 0.55 -10.30 -45.74
N VAL A 96 -0.21 -11.35 -45.40
CA VAL A 96 -1.68 -11.42 -45.57
C VAL A 96 -2.40 -10.44 -44.63
N ILE A 97 -1.69 -9.84 -43.67
CA ILE A 97 -2.23 -8.95 -42.65
C ILE A 97 -1.68 -7.54 -42.85
N GLU A 98 -2.57 -6.56 -42.88
CA GLU A 98 -2.30 -5.13 -42.89
C GLU A 98 -2.99 -4.50 -41.67
N VAL A 99 -2.21 -4.02 -40.69
CA VAL A 99 -2.76 -3.33 -39.51
C VAL A 99 -2.99 -1.87 -39.87
N GLU A 100 -4.22 -1.41 -39.74
CA GLU A 100 -4.62 -0.04 -40.10
C GLU A 100 -4.41 0.91 -38.91
N ASP A 101 -4.84 0.49 -37.72
CA ASP A 101 -4.61 1.20 -36.47
C ASP A 101 -4.56 0.23 -35.26
N GLU A 102 -4.58 0.76 -34.05
CA GLU A 102 -4.52 -0.04 -32.81
C GLU A 102 -5.78 -0.89 -32.55
N TYR A 103 -6.86 -0.69 -33.30
CA TYR A 103 -8.16 -1.34 -33.09
C TYR A 103 -8.62 -2.17 -34.29
N SER A 104 -8.03 -1.97 -35.46
CA SER A 104 -8.49 -2.55 -36.70
C SER A 104 -7.35 -3.17 -37.51
N LEU A 105 -7.66 -4.30 -38.12
CA LEU A 105 -6.75 -4.98 -39.04
C LEU A 105 -7.50 -5.46 -40.28
N ASN A 106 -6.77 -5.47 -41.38
CA ASN A 106 -7.24 -5.94 -42.66
C ASN A 106 -6.56 -7.27 -43.01
N LEU A 107 -7.37 -8.28 -43.33
CA LEU A 107 -6.90 -9.56 -43.87
C LEU A 107 -7.07 -9.52 -45.39
N ILE A 108 -5.95 -9.55 -46.12
CA ILE A 108 -5.90 -9.51 -47.58
C ILE A 108 -5.89 -10.94 -48.09
N THR A 109 -7.02 -11.42 -48.60
CA THR A 109 -7.10 -12.73 -49.28
C THR A 109 -7.09 -12.53 -50.79
N ALA A 110 -6.79 -13.59 -51.55
CA ALA A 110 -6.83 -13.56 -53.02
C ALA A 110 -8.20 -13.15 -53.62
N ARG A 111 -9.27 -13.15 -52.81
CA ARG A 111 -10.64 -12.84 -53.24
C ARG A 111 -11.14 -11.49 -52.74
N GLU A 112 -10.78 -11.10 -51.52
CA GLU A 112 -11.28 -9.88 -50.87
C GLU A 112 -10.38 -9.42 -49.72
N LYS A 113 -10.42 -8.11 -49.44
CA LYS A 113 -9.83 -7.48 -48.24
C LYS A 113 -10.91 -7.39 -47.16
N LYS A 114 -10.72 -8.06 -46.02
CA LYS A 114 -11.65 -8.04 -44.88
C LYS A 114 -11.13 -7.19 -43.74
N ASN A 115 -11.93 -6.22 -43.31
CA ASN A 115 -11.65 -5.43 -42.12
C ASN A 115 -12.24 -6.09 -40.87
N PHE A 116 -11.47 -6.11 -39.78
CA PHE A 116 -11.88 -6.60 -38.47
C PHE A 116 -11.56 -5.56 -37.41
N ILE A 117 -12.49 -5.35 -36.48
CA ILE A 117 -12.38 -4.39 -35.38
C ILE A 117 -12.32 -5.15 -34.05
N PHE A 118 -11.41 -4.74 -33.17
CA PHE A 118 -11.10 -5.34 -31.89
C PHE A 118 -10.95 -4.24 -30.82
N ASP A 119 -10.92 -4.64 -29.54
CA ASP A 119 -10.61 -3.72 -28.44
C ASP A 119 -9.14 -3.28 -28.45
N ARG A 120 -8.26 -4.13 -28.99
CA ARG A 120 -6.88 -3.80 -29.36
C ARG A 120 -6.28 -4.87 -30.26
N VAL A 121 -5.46 -4.44 -31.21
CA VAL A 121 -4.64 -5.28 -32.10
C VAL A 121 -3.18 -5.14 -31.68
N PHE A 122 -2.57 -6.25 -31.25
CA PHE A 122 -1.16 -6.31 -30.90
C PHE A 122 -0.31 -6.74 -32.08
N GLN A 123 0.72 -5.97 -32.41
CA GLN A 123 1.61 -6.25 -33.53
C GLN A 123 2.77 -7.20 -33.15
N GLN A 124 3.52 -7.65 -34.16
CA GLN A 124 4.61 -8.62 -33.98
C GLN A 124 5.76 -8.10 -33.09
N HIS A 125 5.95 -6.78 -33.03
CA HIS A 125 7.00 -6.13 -32.24
C HIS A 125 6.60 -5.89 -30.79
N GLU A 126 5.33 -6.09 -30.42
CA GLU A 126 4.87 -5.91 -29.04
C GLU A 126 5.16 -7.17 -28.20
N ASP A 127 5.85 -6.93 -27.09
CA ASP A 127 6.31 -7.99 -26.19
C ASP A 127 5.19 -8.50 -25.27
N GLN A 128 5.50 -9.59 -24.56
CA GLN A 128 4.54 -10.22 -23.65
C GLN A 128 4.14 -9.31 -22.48
N ASN A 129 5.05 -8.42 -22.04
CA ASN A 129 4.80 -7.48 -20.96
C ASN A 129 3.77 -6.41 -21.38
N THR A 130 3.89 -5.89 -22.60
CA THR A 130 2.95 -4.91 -23.17
C THR A 130 1.55 -5.52 -23.29
N VAL A 131 1.44 -6.76 -23.77
CA VAL A 131 0.15 -7.48 -23.82
C VAL A 131 -0.44 -7.66 -22.41
N PHE A 132 0.38 -8.02 -21.42
CA PHE A 132 -0.08 -8.21 -20.04
C PHE A 132 -0.61 -6.92 -19.40
N GLN A 133 0.07 -5.79 -19.60
CA GLN A 133 -0.36 -4.52 -19.01
C GLN A 133 -1.70 -4.03 -19.57
N ASN A 134 -2.00 -4.33 -20.82
CA ASN A 134 -3.21 -3.83 -21.50
C ASN A 134 -4.41 -4.76 -21.35
N THR A 135 -4.19 -6.03 -21.04
CA THR A 135 -5.26 -7.03 -20.87
C THR A 135 -5.79 -7.13 -19.43
N ARG A 136 -5.13 -6.47 -18.47
CA ARG A 136 -5.53 -6.42 -17.06
C ARG A 136 -6.51 -5.27 -16.79
#